data_AF-A0A3D3THL2-F1
#
_entry.id   AF-A0A3D3THL2-F1
#
_cell.length_a   1.000
_cell.length_b   1.000
_cell.length_c   1.000
_cell.angle_alpha   90.00
_cell.angle_beta   90.00
_cell.angle_gamma   90.00
#
_symmetry.space_group_name_H-M   'P 1'
#
loop_
_entity.id
_entity.type
_entity.pdbx_description
1 polymer ?
#
loop_
_entity_poly.entity_id
_entity_poly.type
_entity_poly.pdbx_seq_one_letter_code
_entity_poly.pdbx_strand_id
1 'polypeptide(L)' 'MNFNNFTIKSQEAVQKAIEVVKEKGQQSIEPSHLLMGVILTGENVVNFLFQKLGVNPDR' A
#
# COMPACT_ATOMS: atom_id res chain seq x y z
N MET A 1 15.30 -3.35 7.05
CA MET A 1 15.15 -2.13 6.22
C MET A 1 15.35 -0.92 7.11
N ASN A 2 15.87 0.20 6.59
CA ASN A 2 15.91 1.47 7.32
C ASN A 2 14.78 2.39 6.82
N PHE A 3 13.67 2.44 7.56
CA PHE A 3 12.49 3.21 7.16
C PHE A 3 12.68 4.72 7.25
N ASN A 4 13.71 5.20 7.95
CA ASN A 4 14.02 6.63 8.05
C ASN A 4 14.41 7.25 6.70
N ASN A 5 14.76 6.42 5.71
CA ASN A 5 15.08 6.86 4.35
C ASN A 5 13.83 7.01 3.47
N PHE A 6 12.64 6.69 3.98
CA PHE A 6 11.39 6.80 3.23
C PHE A 6 10.64 8.07 3.59
N THR A 7 9.78 8.52 2.68
CA THR A 7 8.82 9.58 3.00
C THR A 7 7.83 9.09 4.05
N ILE A 8 7.19 10.02 4.77
CA ILE A 8 6.17 9.71 5.77
C ILE A 8 5.05 8.83 5.18
N LYS A 9 4.56 9.18 3.99
CA LYS A 9 3.53 8.40 3.28
C LYS A 9 3.98 6.98 2.94
N SER A 10 5.23 6.79 2.55
CA SER A 10 5.77 5.44 2.30
C SER A 10 5.92 4.63 3.59
N GLN A 11 6.25 5.26 4.71
CA GLN A 11 6.27 4.58 6.02
C GLN A 11 4.85 4.16 6.45
N GLU A 12 3.86 5.03 6.27
CA GLU A 12 2.44 4.71 6.50
C GLU A 12 1.97 3.53 5.65
N ALA A 13 2.35 3.48 4.36
CA ALA A 13 2.00 2.37 3.47
C ALA A 13 2.59 1.04 3.94
N VAL A 14 3.85 1.03 4.39
CA VAL A 14 4.49 -0.18 4.95
C VAL A 14 3.79 -0.61 6.24
N GLN A 15 3.44 0.33 7.11
CA GLN A 15 2.70 0.05 8.33
C GLN A 15 1.33 -0.57 8.02
N LYS A 16 0.60 -0.02 7.04
CA LYS A 16 -0.68 -0.56 6.59
C LYS A 16 -0.55 -1.96 6.00
N ALA A 17 0.51 -2.23 5.25
CA ALA A 17 0.79 -3.58 4.74
C ALA A 17 0.99 -4.60 5.87
N ILE A 18 1.67 -4.22 6.95
CA ILE A 18 1.86 -5.06 8.15
C ILE A 18 0.51 -5.36 8.82
N GLU A 19 -0.37 -4.36 8.93
CA GLU A 19 -1.72 -4.54 9.49
C GLU A 19 -2.53 -5.55 8.66
N VAL A 20 -2.55 -5.39 7.33
CA VAL A 20 -3.26 -6.31 6.42
C VAL A 20 -2.78 -7.75 6.58
N VAL A 21 -1.46 -7.97 6.67
CA VAL A 21 -0.88 -9.30 6.87
C VAL A 21 -1.33 -9.91 8.20
N LYS A 22 -1.32 -9.12 9.28
CA LYS A 22 -1.77 -9.55 10.61
C LYS A 22 -3.26 -9.89 10.62
N GLU A 23 -4.09 -9.02 10.05
CA GLU A 23 -5.55 -9.19 9.95
C GLU A 23 -5.91 -10.46 9.18
N LYS A 24 -5.12 -10.80 8.15
CA LYS A 24 -5.31 -12.02 7.35
C LYS A 24 -4.64 -13.26 7.91
N GLY A 25 -3.98 -13.17 9.06
CA GLY A 25 -3.27 -14.30 9.69
C GLY A 25 -2.10 -14.84 8.85
N GLN A 26 -1.55 -14.02 7.95
CA GLN A 26 -0.46 -14.41 7.07
C GLN A 26 0.88 -14.27 7.78
N GLN A 27 1.79 -15.20 7.54
CA GLN A 27 3.08 -15.26 8.24
C GLN A 27 4.15 -14.37 7.64
N SER A 28 3.91 -13.81 6.44
CA SER A 28 4.93 -13.07 5.69
C SER A 28 4.31 -11.93 4.90
N ILE A 29 5.09 -10.85 4.79
CA ILE A 29 4.75 -9.71 3.96
C ILE A 29 5.22 -10.03 2.54
N GLU A 30 4.32 -9.87 1.59
CA GLU A 30 4.55 -10.11 0.17
C GLU A 30 4.37 -8.77 -0.58
N PRO A 31 4.90 -8.64 -1.81
CA PRO A 31 4.72 -7.42 -2.60
C PRO A 31 3.26 -6.98 -2.76
N SER A 32 2.32 -7.93 -2.82
CA SER A 32 0.88 -7.66 -2.87
C SER A 32 0.37 -6.93 -1.62
N HIS A 33 0.90 -7.24 -0.44
CA HIS A 33 0.56 -6.57 0.82
C HIS A 33 1.08 -5.14 0.84
N LEU A 34 2.29 -4.91 0.32
CA LEU A 34 2.85 -3.56 0.14
C LEU A 34 2.01 -2.74 -0.84
N LEU A 35 1.61 -3.33 -1.97
CA LEU A 35 0.72 -2.69 -2.93
C LEU A 35 -0.62 -2.30 -2.29
N MET A 36 -1.23 -3.22 -1.52
CA MET A 36 -2.45 -2.93 -0.76
C MET A 36 -2.24 -1.77 0.22
N GLY A 37 -1.10 -1.74 0.95
CA GLY A 37 -0.75 -0.62 1.83
C GLY A 37 -0.64 0.71 1.10
N VAL A 38 -0.09 0.73 -0.11
CA VAL A 38 -0.02 1.93 -0.96
C VAL A 38 -1.41 2.35 -1.44
N ILE A 39 -2.25 1.41 -1.87
CA ILE A 39 -3.65 1.68 -2.29
C ILE A 39 -4.44 2.33 -1.15
N LEU A 40 -4.34 1.78 0.06
CA LEU A 40 -5.12 2.24 1.22
C LEU A 40 -4.64 3.57 1.83
N THR A 41 -3.39 3.97 1.61
CA THR A 41 -2.81 5.20 2.22
C THR A 41 -2.53 6.31 1.22
N GLY A 42 -2.47 5.97 -0.08
CA GLY A 42 -2.11 6.83 -1.19
C GLY A 42 -3.26 7.18 -2.13
N GLU A 43 -4.50 7.23 -1.64
CA GLU A 43 -5.75 7.37 -2.42
C GLU A 43 -5.62 8.33 -3.61
N ASN A 44 -5.20 9.57 -3.40
CA ASN A 44 -5.07 10.57 -4.48
C ASN A 44 -4.09 10.15 -5.60
N VAL A 45 -2.92 9.62 -5.23
CA VAL A 45 -1.87 9.24 -6.20
C VAL A 45 -2.27 7.96 -6.91
N VAL A 46 -2.83 7.01 -6.18
CA VAL A 46 -3.28 5.72 -6.72
C VAL A 46 -4.45 5.92 -7.68
N ASN A 47 -5.46 6.72 -7.29
CA ASN A 47 -6.59 7.06 -8.16
C ASN A 47 -6.13 7.76 -9.43
N PHE A 48 -5.22 8.74 -9.33
CA PHE A 48 -4.65 9.42 -10.49
C PHE A 48 -3.94 8.43 -11.45
N LEU A 49 -3.11 7.54 -10.92
CA LEU A 49 -2.39 6.55 -11.73
C LEU A 49 -3.35 5.54 -12.36
N PHE A 50 -4.32 5.03 -11.61
CA PHE A 50 -5.29 4.04 -12.10
C PHE A 50 -6.17 4.63 -13.20
N GLN A 51 -6.67 5.86 -13.02
CA GLN A 51 -7.40 6.57 -14.07
C GLN A 51 -6.57 6.72 -15.35
N LYS A 52 -5.29 7.08 -15.23
CA LYS A 52 -4.38 7.20 -16.38
C LYS A 52 -4.13 5.86 -17.09
N LEU A 53 -4.19 4.75 -16.34
CA LEU A 53 -4.04 3.39 -16.86
C LEU A 53 -5.37 2.76 -17.32
N GLY A 54 -6.50 3.47 -17.20
CA GLY A 54 -7.83 2.93 -17.52
C GLY A 54 -8.34 1.88 -16.53
N VAL A 55 -7.76 1.83 -15.33
CA VAL A 55 -8.16 0.94 -14.24
C VAL A 55 -9.22 1.64 -13.39
N ASN A 56 -10.30 0.94 -13.05
CA ASN A 56 -11.32 1.46 -12.14
C ASN A 56 -10.94 1.11 -10.68
N PRO A 57 -10.64 2.09 -9.81
CA PRO A 57 -10.31 1.86 -8.40
C PRO A 57 -11.50 1.42 -7.53
N ASP A 58 -12.74 1.58 -8.01
CA ASP A 58 -13.97 1.21 -7.28
C ASP A 58 -14.36 -0.27 -7.46
N ARG A 59 -13.53 -1.09 -8.12
CA ARG A 59 -13.79 -2.51 -8.41
C ARG A 59 -12.85 -3.45 -7.67
#